data_AF-T1CDU6-F1
#
_entry.id   AF-T1CDU6-F1
#
_cell.length_a   1.000
_cell.length_b   1.000
_cell.length_c   1.000
_cell.angle_alpha   90.00
_cell.angle_beta   90.00
_cell.angle_gamma   90.00
#
_symmetry.space_group_name_H-M   'P 1'
#
loop_
_entity.id
_entity.type
_entity.pdbx_description
1 polymer ?
#
loop_
_entity_poly.entity_id
_entity_poly.type
_entity_poly.pdbx_seq_one_letter_code
_entity_poly.pdbx_strand_id
1 'polypeptide(L)'
;MVGFAGLWVTLGALEAGKRLALANKESLVAGGPVVRRVRSTPGAMIVPIDSEHGAIHQCLRGGKTDEVDKVILTSSGGPFRTKTYEELTKVTLEEALNHPTWKMGPKITVDSSTLMNKALEIIEAVELFDLVPSQVEVVVHAQSIVHSMVAFRDGSIL
;
A
#
# COMPACT_ATOMS: atom_id res chain seq x y z
N MET A 1 9.67 8.17 -9.37
CA MET A 1 9.47 7.33 -10.57
C MET A 1 8.18 6.54 -10.37
N VAL A 2 7.47 6.22 -11.45
CA VAL A 2 6.18 5.50 -11.39
C VAL A 2 6.32 4.16 -12.09
N GLY A 3 5.65 3.13 -11.58
CA GLY A 3 5.62 1.80 -12.19
C GLY A 3 6.95 1.04 -12.07
N PHE A 4 7.09 0.02 -12.92
CA PHE A 4 8.21 -0.93 -12.91
C PHE A 4 9.59 -0.28 -13.07
N ALA A 5 9.68 0.88 -13.72
CA ALA A 5 10.95 1.57 -13.93
C ALA A 5 11.70 1.84 -12.61
N GLY A 6 10.98 2.02 -11.49
CA GLY A 6 11.57 2.24 -10.18
C GLY A 6 12.32 1.04 -9.59
N LEU A 7 12.10 -0.18 -10.11
CA LEU A 7 12.65 -1.40 -9.51
C LEU A 7 14.17 -1.39 -9.51
N TRP A 8 14.82 -1.00 -10.60
CA TRP A 8 16.28 -0.97 -10.69
C TRP A 8 16.92 0.00 -9.69
N VAL A 9 16.28 1.14 -9.45
CA VAL A 9 16.72 2.11 -8.43
C VAL A 9 16.53 1.54 -7.03
N THR A 10 15.40 0.86 -6.78
CA THR A 10 15.14 0.16 -5.52
C THR A 10 16.20 -0.89 -5.23
N LEU A 11 16.52 -1.74 -6.22
CA LEU A 11 17.55 -2.76 -6.08
C LEU A 11 18.92 -2.15 -5.81
N GLY A 12 19.36 -1.19 -6.64
CA GLY A 12 20.68 -0.55 -6.48
C GLY A 12 20.83 0.17 -5.14
N ALA A 13 19.77 0.82 -4.63
CA ALA A 13 19.81 1.47 -3.32
C ALA A 13 19.99 0.46 -2.16
N LEU A 14 19.27 -0.66 -2.21
CA LEU A 14 19.34 -1.69 -1.18
C LEU A 14 20.64 -2.49 -1.25
N GLU A 15 21.13 -2.83 -2.45
CA GLU A 15 22.44 -3.45 -2.66
C GLU A 15 23.59 -2.58 -2.14
N ALA A 16 23.45 -1.26 -2.19
CA ALA A 16 24.39 -0.31 -1.61
C ALA A 16 24.23 -0.10 -0.08
N GLY A 17 23.39 -0.90 0.58
CA GLY A 17 23.13 -0.84 2.03
C GLY A 17 22.49 0.48 2.46
N LYS A 18 21.65 1.09 1.61
CA LYS A 18 21.03 2.39 1.91
C LYS A 18 19.65 2.25 2.53
N ARG A 19 19.29 3.30 3.27
CA ARG A 19 17.91 3.54 3.70
C ARG A 19 17.15 4.13 2.51
N LEU A 20 16.11 3.44 2.06
CA LEU A 20 15.27 3.82 0.95
C LEU A 20 13.88 4.23 1.45
N ALA A 21 13.55 5.50 1.32
CA ALA A 21 12.19 6.00 1.46
C ALA A 21 11.39 5.60 0.19
N LEU A 22 10.63 4.51 0.28
CA LEU A 22 9.98 3.91 -0.87
C LEU A 22 8.52 4.36 -0.97
N ALA A 23 8.22 5.14 -2.01
CA ALA A 23 6.86 5.54 -2.38
C ALA A 23 6.31 4.77 -3.61
N ASN A 24 7.16 3.98 -4.28
CA ASN A 24 6.80 3.28 -5.51
C ASN A 24 6.44 1.82 -5.21
N LYS A 25 5.17 1.58 -4.91
CA LYS A 25 4.61 0.24 -4.64
C LYS A 25 4.89 -0.77 -5.74
N GLU A 26 4.88 -0.33 -7.00
CA GLU A 26 5.04 -1.22 -8.15
C GLU A 26 6.40 -1.93 -8.18
N SER A 27 7.44 -1.37 -7.55
CA SER A 27 8.73 -2.08 -7.36
C SER A 27 8.57 -3.34 -6.51
N LEU A 28 7.77 -3.28 -5.45
CA LEU A 28 7.51 -4.42 -4.58
C LEU A 28 6.53 -5.39 -5.22
N VAL A 29 5.46 -4.88 -5.84
CA VAL A 29 4.47 -5.74 -6.50
C VAL A 29 5.09 -6.54 -7.64
N ALA A 30 5.92 -5.92 -8.49
CA ALA A 30 6.52 -6.60 -9.63
C ALA A 30 7.81 -7.36 -9.28
N GLY A 31 8.51 -6.96 -8.21
CA GLY A 31 9.86 -7.40 -7.89
C GLY A 31 10.02 -8.03 -6.51
N GLY A 32 8.95 -8.33 -5.77
CA GLY A 32 8.99 -8.80 -4.38
C GLY A 32 10.10 -9.82 -4.07
N PRO A 33 10.17 -10.97 -4.76
CA PRO A 33 11.21 -11.97 -4.53
C PRO A 33 12.64 -11.45 -4.74
N VAL A 34 12.86 -10.56 -5.72
CA VAL A 34 14.20 -10.03 -5.99
C VAL A 34 14.56 -8.91 -5.02
N VAL A 35 13.60 -8.07 -4.63
CA VAL A 35 13.78 -7.03 -3.61
C VAL A 35 14.06 -7.66 -2.25
N ARG A 36 13.36 -8.74 -1.88
CA ARG A 36 13.55 -9.46 -0.62
C ARG A 36 14.98 -9.97 -0.43
N ARG A 37 15.61 -10.45 -1.52
CA ARG A 37 17.01 -10.91 -1.49
C ARG A 37 18.00 -9.79 -1.21
N VAL A 38 17.78 -8.59 -1.76
CA VAL A 38 18.71 -7.46 -1.55
C VAL A 38 18.40 -6.69 -0.27
N ARG A 39 17.18 -6.80 0.27
CA ARG A 39 16.75 -6.22 1.57
C ARG A 39 17.58 -6.76 2.74
N SER A 40 18.14 -7.97 2.63
CA SER A 40 19.03 -8.53 3.67
C SER A 40 20.46 -7.99 3.64
N THR A 41 20.81 -7.12 2.68
CA THR A 41 22.12 -6.47 2.64
C THR A 41 22.34 -5.64 3.91
N PRO A 42 23.50 -5.74 4.59
CA PRO A 42 23.79 -4.94 5.78
C PRO A 42 23.58 -3.43 5.55
N GLY A 43 22.78 -2.80 6.41
CA GLY A 43 22.45 -1.37 6.34
C GLY A 43 21.26 -1.04 5.41
N ALA A 44 20.83 -1.97 4.55
CA ALA A 44 19.66 -1.78 3.71
C ALA A 44 18.39 -1.71 4.56
N MET A 45 17.53 -0.74 4.26
CA MET A 45 16.27 -0.56 4.97
C MET A 45 15.25 0.10 4.05
N ILE A 46 14.05 -0.48 3.97
CA ILE A 46 12.91 0.16 3.33
C ILE A 46 12.12 0.91 4.40
N VAL A 47 11.84 2.19 4.15
CA VAL A 47 10.90 3.00 4.92
C VAL A 47 9.70 3.26 4.01
N PRO A 48 8.52 2.71 4.29
CA PRO A 48 7.35 2.91 3.44
C PRO A 48 6.86 4.36 3.54
N ILE A 49 6.62 4.97 2.37
CA ILE A 49 6.12 6.34 2.25
C ILE A 49 4.66 6.37 1.79
N ASP A 50 4.15 5.28 1.23
CA ASP A 50 2.72 5.14 0.96
C ASP A 50 1.92 5.27 2.28
N SER A 51 0.77 5.92 2.24
CA SER A 51 0.12 6.43 3.45
C SER A 51 -0.34 5.31 4.39
N GLU A 52 -0.90 4.25 3.82
CA GLU A 52 -1.38 3.06 4.51
C GLU A 52 -0.22 2.30 5.16
N HIS A 53 0.82 2.01 4.39
CA HIS A 53 1.99 1.27 4.89
C HIS A 53 2.82 2.10 5.84
N GLY A 54 2.86 3.43 5.65
CA GLY A 54 3.43 4.37 6.60
C GLY A 54 2.69 4.35 7.93
N ALA A 55 1.36 4.25 7.92
CA ALA A 55 0.55 4.08 9.14
C ALA A 55 0.80 2.71 9.81
N ILE A 56 0.80 1.62 9.05
CA ILE A 56 1.14 0.28 9.57
C ILE A 56 2.55 0.28 10.18
N HIS A 57 3.53 0.84 9.48
CA HIS A 57 4.91 0.94 9.97
C HIS A 57 5.03 1.72 11.28
N GLN A 58 4.16 2.72 11.50
CA GLN A 58 4.10 3.45 12.77
C GLN A 58 3.43 2.60 13.87
N CYS A 59 2.31 1.95 13.57
CA CYS A 59 1.57 1.10 14.51
C CYS A 59 2.41 -0.10 15.00
N LEU A 60 3.21 -0.69 14.11
CA LEU A 60 4.13 -1.78 14.44
C LEU A 60 5.22 -1.40 15.44
N ARG A 61 5.40 -0.11 15.78
CA ARG A 61 6.29 0.32 16.86
C ARG A 61 5.67 0.13 18.26
N GLY A 62 4.36 -0.09 18.31
CA GLY A 62 3.61 -0.35 19.55
C GLY A 62 3.65 -1.80 20.02
N GLY A 63 4.21 -2.73 19.23
CA GLY A 63 4.30 -4.15 19.55
C GLY A 63 5.38 -4.86 18.73
N LYS A 64 5.37 -6.19 18.73
CA LYS A 64 6.28 -7.00 17.91
C LYS A 64 5.56 -7.59 16.69
N THR A 65 6.30 -7.89 15.64
CA THR A 65 5.76 -8.47 14.41
C THR A 65 5.08 -9.83 14.64
N ASP A 66 5.57 -10.65 15.57
CA ASP A 66 5.00 -11.95 15.92
C ASP A 66 3.73 -11.86 16.78
N GLU A 67 3.41 -10.66 17.30
CA GLU A 67 2.17 -10.36 18.03
C GLU A 67 1.05 -9.87 17.10
N VAL A 68 1.35 -9.60 15.83
CA VAL A 68 0.37 -9.16 14.83
C VAL A 68 -0.59 -10.30 14.51
N ASP A 69 -1.89 -10.01 14.62
CA ASP A 69 -2.95 -10.87 14.12
C ASP A 69 -3.21 -10.56 12.64
N LYS A 70 -3.56 -9.29 12.36
CA LYS A 70 -3.82 -8.78 11.01
C LYS A 70 -3.54 -7.29 10.89
N VAL A 71 -3.37 -6.83 9.66
CA VAL A 71 -3.37 -5.42 9.30
C VAL A 71 -4.71 -5.06 8.65
N ILE A 72 -5.19 -3.85 8.90
CA ILE A 72 -6.42 -3.33 8.31
C ILE A 72 -6.03 -2.17 7.40
N LEU A 73 -6.02 -2.42 6.09
CA LEU A 73 -5.78 -1.41 5.07
C LEU A 73 -7.07 -0.65 4.78
N THR A 74 -7.08 0.64 5.09
CA THR A 74 -8.22 1.51 4.77
C THR A 74 -8.16 1.97 3.32
N SER A 75 -9.31 2.11 2.66
CA SER A 75 -9.46 2.67 1.30
C SER A 75 -10.44 3.83 1.30
N SER A 76 -10.22 4.87 0.48
CA SER A 76 -11.24 5.91 0.26
C SER A 76 -12.50 5.37 -0.45
N GLY A 77 -12.35 4.24 -1.17
CA GLY A 77 -13.34 3.66 -2.08
C GLY A 77 -13.36 4.31 -3.47
N GLY A 78 -12.62 5.39 -3.69
CA GLY A 78 -12.63 6.13 -4.95
C GLY A 78 -13.96 6.85 -5.25
N PRO A 79 -14.04 7.58 -6.38
CA PRO A 79 -15.24 8.32 -6.79
C PRO A 79 -16.45 7.42 -7.10
N PHE A 80 -16.23 6.12 -7.35
CA PHE A 80 -17.27 5.21 -7.80
C PHE A 80 -17.85 4.30 -6.72
N ARG A 81 -17.44 4.44 -5.44
CA ARG A 81 -17.86 3.51 -4.36
C ARG A 81 -19.37 3.38 -4.17
N THR A 82 -20.15 4.40 -4.57
CA THR A 82 -21.61 4.44 -4.42
C THR A 82 -22.34 4.21 -5.75
N LYS A 83 -21.62 4.00 -6.86
CA LYS A 83 -22.23 3.70 -8.16
C LYS A 83 -22.72 2.25 -8.18
N THR A 84 -23.87 2.04 -8.80
CA THR A 84 -24.41 0.73 -9.16
C THR A 84 -23.57 0.09 -10.28
N TYR A 85 -23.76 -1.21 -10.50
CA TYR A 85 -23.06 -1.92 -11.58
C TYR A 85 -23.38 -1.31 -12.95
N GLU A 86 -24.64 -0.99 -13.22
CA GLU A 86 -25.08 -0.37 -14.47
C GLU A 86 -24.44 1.01 -14.70
N GLU A 87 -24.31 1.81 -13.65
CA GLU A 87 -23.61 3.09 -13.70
C GLU A 87 -22.10 2.92 -13.93
N LEU A 88 -21.48 1.90 -13.33
CA LEU A 88 -20.07 1.58 -13.52
C LEU A 88 -19.74 1.26 -14.99
N THR A 89 -20.65 0.65 -15.75
CA THR A 89 -20.41 0.34 -17.18
C THR A 89 -20.32 1.59 -18.08
N LYS A 90 -20.70 2.77 -17.57
CA LYS A 90 -20.80 4.02 -18.33
C LYS A 90 -19.82 5.09 -17.86
N VAL A 91 -18.95 4.77 -16.89
CA VAL A 91 -18.02 5.75 -16.32
C VAL A 91 -17.03 6.27 -17.35
N THR A 92 -16.63 7.52 -17.20
CA THR A 92 -15.64 8.14 -18.09
C THR A 92 -14.30 8.34 -17.40
N LEU A 93 -13.25 8.59 -18.19
CA LEU A 93 -11.95 8.97 -17.67
C LEU A 93 -12.02 10.28 -16.86
N GLU A 94 -12.82 11.24 -17.30
CA GLU A 94 -13.00 12.51 -16.59
C GLU A 94 -13.58 12.29 -15.19
N GLU A 95 -14.62 11.46 -15.08
CA GLU A 95 -15.16 11.09 -13.77
C GLU A 95 -14.15 10.34 -12.91
N ALA A 96 -13.39 9.42 -13.51
CA ALA A 96 -12.37 8.64 -12.80
C ALA A 96 -11.22 9.52 -12.27
N LEU A 97 -10.93 10.65 -12.92
CA LEU A 97 -9.89 11.60 -12.49
C LEU A 97 -10.39 12.59 -11.42
N ASN A 98 -11.68 12.61 -11.12
CA ASN A 98 -12.29 13.50 -10.12
C ASN A 98 -12.40 12.82 -8.74
N HIS A 99 -11.25 12.57 -8.10
CA HIS A 99 -11.22 11.83 -6.83
C HIS A 99 -11.74 12.66 -5.64
N PRO A 100 -12.60 12.10 -4.76
CA PRO A 100 -13.32 12.87 -3.74
C PRO A 100 -12.46 13.43 -2.61
N THR A 101 -11.29 12.83 -2.35
CA THR A 101 -10.46 13.14 -1.17
C THR A 101 -9.07 13.68 -1.50
N TRP A 102 -8.49 13.32 -2.65
CA TRP A 102 -7.05 13.43 -2.91
C TRP A 102 -6.81 14.08 -4.26
N LYS A 103 -5.79 14.94 -4.36
CA LYS A 103 -5.26 15.45 -5.62
C LYS A 103 -3.97 14.70 -5.94
N MET A 104 -4.02 13.82 -6.94
CA MET A 104 -2.93 12.90 -7.27
C MET A 104 -2.67 12.84 -8.78
N GLY A 105 -1.60 12.16 -9.19
CA GLY A 105 -1.30 11.92 -10.61
C GLY A 105 -2.32 10.99 -11.28
N PRO A 106 -2.52 11.10 -12.60
CA PRO A 106 -3.65 10.46 -13.29
C PRO A 106 -3.69 8.93 -13.15
N LYS A 107 -2.53 8.25 -13.17
CA LYS A 107 -2.45 6.78 -13.03
C LYS A 107 -3.01 6.31 -11.68
N ILE A 108 -2.51 6.87 -10.58
CA ILE A 108 -2.96 6.48 -9.23
C ILE A 108 -4.42 6.89 -9.00
N THR A 109 -4.86 8.01 -9.59
CA THR A 109 -6.26 8.43 -9.51
C THR A 109 -7.19 7.42 -10.18
N VAL A 110 -6.86 6.93 -11.38
CA VAL A 110 -7.63 5.87 -12.06
C VAL A 110 -7.57 4.54 -11.30
N ASP A 111 -6.40 4.17 -10.78
CA ASP A 111 -6.26 2.96 -9.97
C ASP A 111 -7.09 3.01 -8.68
N SER A 112 -7.22 4.18 -8.05
CA SER A 112 -8.09 4.38 -6.90
C SER A 112 -9.57 4.21 -7.29
N SER A 113 -9.96 4.78 -8.44
CA SER A 113 -11.32 4.67 -8.98
C SER A 113 -11.75 3.25 -9.33
N THR A 114 -10.80 2.38 -9.68
CA THR A 114 -11.04 0.95 -9.96
C THR A 114 -10.75 0.04 -8.77
N LEU A 115 -10.30 0.60 -7.64
CA LEU A 115 -9.73 -0.11 -6.49
C LEU A 115 -8.50 -0.97 -6.80
N MET A 116 -7.96 -0.92 -8.03
CA MET A 116 -6.69 -1.56 -8.36
C MET A 116 -5.55 -1.03 -7.48
N ASN A 117 -5.60 0.25 -7.11
CA ASN A 117 -4.62 0.82 -6.18
C ASN A 117 -4.55 0.02 -4.88
N LYS A 118 -5.72 -0.30 -4.30
CA LYS A 118 -5.81 -1.07 -3.06
C LYS A 118 -5.33 -2.51 -3.25
N ALA A 119 -5.62 -3.13 -4.40
CA ALA A 119 -5.11 -4.46 -4.72
C ALA A 119 -3.57 -4.51 -4.78
N LEU A 120 -2.94 -3.48 -5.36
CA LEU A 120 -1.47 -3.36 -5.36
C LEU A 120 -0.91 -3.17 -3.95
N GLU A 121 -1.60 -2.38 -3.11
CA GLU A 121 -1.19 -2.11 -1.73
C GLU A 121 -1.33 -3.34 -0.81
N ILE A 122 -2.26 -4.26 -1.08
CA ILE A 122 -2.35 -5.55 -0.39
C ILE A 122 -1.07 -6.36 -0.63
N ILE A 123 -0.64 -6.47 -1.89
CA ILE A 123 0.60 -7.20 -2.25
C ILE A 123 1.81 -6.50 -1.61
N GLU A 124 1.85 -5.18 -1.66
CA GLU A 124 2.89 -4.39 -1.01
C GLU A 124 2.95 -4.62 0.51
N ALA A 125 1.81 -4.69 1.20
CA ALA A 125 1.76 -4.95 2.64
C ALA A 125 2.29 -6.34 2.99
N VAL A 126 1.93 -7.36 2.19
CA VAL A 126 2.48 -8.72 2.29
C VAL A 126 4.01 -8.71 2.16
N GLU A 127 4.54 -8.01 1.17
CA GLU A 127 5.98 -7.95 0.92
C GLU A 127 6.75 -7.11 1.96
N LEU A 128 6.17 -6.00 2.43
CA LEU A 128 6.82 -5.09 3.38
C LEU A 128 6.90 -5.66 4.79
N PHE A 129 5.82 -6.31 5.24
CA PHE A 129 5.63 -6.68 6.64
C PHE A 129 5.68 -8.19 6.86
N ASP A 130 6.09 -8.96 5.85
CA ASP A 130 6.24 -10.42 5.90
C ASP A 130 4.94 -11.13 6.35
N LEU A 131 3.79 -10.62 5.88
CA LEU A 131 2.45 -11.14 6.21
C LEU A 131 2.02 -12.22 5.21
N VAL A 132 1.02 -13.01 5.56
CA VAL A 132 0.28 -13.80 4.57
C VAL A 132 -0.98 -13.05 4.10
N PRO A 133 -1.52 -13.31 2.89
CA PRO A 133 -2.68 -12.58 2.37
C PRO A 133 -3.91 -12.58 3.30
N SER A 134 -4.14 -13.67 4.05
CA SER A 134 -5.25 -13.75 5.01
C SER A 134 -5.11 -12.83 6.22
N GLN A 135 -3.93 -12.25 6.45
CA GLN A 135 -3.68 -11.25 7.51
C GLN A 135 -3.89 -9.82 7.01
N VAL A 136 -4.35 -9.62 5.77
CA VAL A 136 -4.58 -8.29 5.21
C VAL A 136 -6.08 -8.09 4.99
N GLU A 137 -6.71 -7.31 5.85
CA GLU A 137 -8.12 -6.94 5.73
C GLU A 137 -8.24 -5.57 5.07
N VAL A 138 -9.21 -5.41 4.17
CA VAL A 138 -9.48 -4.12 3.50
C VAL A 138 -10.82 -3.58 3.95
N VAL A 139 -10.82 -2.32 4.39
CA VAL A 139 -12.03 -1.61 4.81
C VAL A 139 -12.15 -0.29 4.05
N VAL A 140 -13.36 0.04 3.59
CA VAL A 140 -13.62 1.37 3.01
C VAL A 140 -13.83 2.38 4.14
N HIS A 141 -12.89 3.32 4.27
CA HIS A 141 -12.96 4.48 5.15
C HIS A 141 -12.97 5.75 4.30
N ALA A 142 -14.18 6.15 3.89
CA ALA A 142 -14.44 7.24 2.95
C ALA A 142 -13.74 8.57 3.28
N GLN A 143 -13.62 8.87 4.57
CA GLN A 143 -13.03 10.11 5.07
C GLN A 143 -11.50 10.13 4.93
N SER A 144 -10.86 8.96 4.82
CA SER A 144 -9.40 8.79 4.71
C SER A 144 -8.62 9.51 5.83
N ILE A 145 -9.17 9.53 7.05
CA ILE A 145 -8.55 10.15 8.23
C ILE A 145 -7.69 9.11 8.96
N VAL A 146 -8.25 7.91 9.20
CA VAL A 146 -7.47 6.76 9.65
C VAL A 146 -6.83 6.13 8.42
N HIS A 147 -5.50 6.11 8.37
CA HIS A 147 -4.75 5.70 7.19
C HIS A 147 -4.50 4.19 7.10
N SER A 148 -4.47 3.47 8.21
CA SER A 148 -4.52 2.00 8.34
C SER A 148 -4.42 1.68 9.84
N MET A 149 -4.63 0.43 10.19
CA MET A 149 -4.50 -0.05 11.57
C MET A 149 -3.78 -1.40 11.62
N VAL A 150 -3.29 -1.76 12.80
CA VAL A 150 -2.74 -3.08 13.12
C VAL A 150 -3.49 -3.66 14.30
N ALA A 151 -4.08 -4.84 14.10
CA ALA A 151 -4.69 -5.63 15.17
C ALA A 151 -3.68 -6.65 15.71
N PHE A 152 -3.54 -6.68 17.03
CA PHE A 152 -2.64 -7.59 17.74
C PHE A 152 -3.43 -8.76 18.35
N ARG A 153 -2.73 -9.85 18.65
CA ARG A 153 -3.32 -11.10 19.18
C ARG A 153 -3.97 -10.95 20.56
N ASP A 154 -3.64 -9.89 21.29
CA ASP A 154 -4.24 -9.55 22.60
C ASP A 154 -5.58 -8.80 22.46
N GLY A 155 -5.99 -8.46 21.23
CA GLY A 155 -7.20 -7.70 20.92
C GLY A 155 -6.99 -6.19 20.82
N SER A 156 -5.78 -5.68 21.05
CA SER A 156 -5.44 -4.27 20.86
C SER A 156 -5.44 -3.92 19.37
N ILE A 157 -5.89 -2.71 19.04
CA ILE A 157 -5.81 -2.13 17.69
C ILE A 157 -5.14 -0.76 17.79
N LEU A 158 -4.08 -0.57 17.01
CA LEU A 158 -3.38 0.70 16.85
C LEU A 158 -3.60 1.26 15.44
#